data_AF-A0A5J4QXC6-F1
#
_entry.id   AF-A0A5J4QXC6-F1
#
_cell.length_a   1.000
_cell.length_b   1.000
_cell.length_c   1.000
_cell.angle_alpha   90.00
_cell.angle_beta   90.00
_cell.angle_gamma   90.00
#
_symmetry.space_group_name_H-M   'P 1'
#
loop_
_entity.id
_entity.type
_entity.pdbx_description
1 polymer ?
#
loop_
_entity_poly.entity_id
_entity_poly.type
_entity_poly.pdbx_seq_one_letter_code
_entity_poly.pdbx_strand_id
1 'polypeptide(L)'
;MSVDGFDNIYKGKRVLVTGHTGFKGSWLSIWLHELGAEVIGVALEPYSERDNYVLSDVGSRITDLRGDIRNGRLMKEIFEKYQPQIVFHLAAQPLVRLSYEIPVETYETNVMGTIQILEAIRATKSVKVGVMITTDKCYENKEQIWGYRENEPMGGYDPYSSSKGAETSLNSPFP
;
A
#
# COMPACT_ATOMS: atom_id res chain seq x y z
N MET A 1 13.68 22.78 -9.05
CA MET A 1 13.90 23.19 -7.65
C MET A 1 13.94 21.91 -6.84
N SER A 2 15.02 21.64 -6.09
CA SER A 2 15.01 20.51 -5.16
C SER A 2 14.03 20.83 -4.04
N VAL A 3 12.99 20.02 -3.89
CA VAL A 3 12.03 20.16 -2.79
C VAL A 3 12.72 19.66 -1.51
N ASP A 4 13.31 20.57 -0.75
CA ASP A 4 14.03 20.24 0.50
C ASP A 4 13.08 20.26 1.71
N GLY A 5 12.06 19.40 1.68
CA GLY A 5 11.01 19.36 2.71
C GLY A 5 11.19 18.31 3.81
N PHE A 6 12.18 17.41 3.67
CA PHE A 6 12.34 16.23 4.53
C PHE A 6 13.80 15.89 4.80
N ASP A 7 14.69 16.88 4.97
CA ASP A 7 16.12 16.68 5.27
C ASP A 7 16.80 15.66 4.34
N ASN A 8 16.37 15.59 3.07
CA ASN A 8 16.82 14.62 2.06
C ASN A 8 16.72 13.14 2.46
N ILE A 9 15.85 12.74 3.40
CA ILE A 9 15.76 11.34 3.88
C ILE A 9 15.48 10.32 2.76
N TYR A 10 14.78 10.74 1.70
CA TYR A 10 14.38 9.90 0.57
C TYR A 10 15.42 9.87 -0.57
N LYS A 11 16.36 10.81 -0.60
CA LYS A 11 17.32 10.95 -1.69
C LYS A 11 18.20 9.70 -1.81
N GLY A 12 18.19 9.07 -2.98
CA GLY A 12 18.91 7.83 -3.26
C GLY A 12 18.41 6.61 -2.49
N LYS A 13 17.24 6.70 -1.83
CA LYS A 13 16.61 5.54 -1.18
C LYS A 13 15.80 4.75 -2.18
N ARG A 14 15.89 3.42 -2.09
CA ARG A 14 14.99 2.52 -2.82
C ARG A 14 13.67 2.42 -2.08
N VAL A 15 12.60 2.92 -2.68
CA VAL A 15 11.28 2.99 -2.07
C VAL A 15 10.30 2.17 -2.89
N LEU A 16 9.77 1.09 -2.32
CA LEU A 16 8.75 0.27 -2.96
C LEU A 16 7.36 0.78 -2.62
N VAL A 17 6.51 0.97 -3.62
CA VAL A 17 5.13 1.43 -3.49
C VAL A 17 4.21 0.41 -4.13
N THR A 18 3.41 -0.31 -3.34
CA THR A 18 2.35 -1.15 -3.92
C THR A 18 1.12 -0.30 -4.23
N GLY A 19 0.44 -0.58 -5.34
CA GLY A 19 -0.75 0.17 -5.74
C GLY A 19 -0.45 1.55 -6.33
N HIS A 20 0.76 1.73 -6.91
CA HIS A 20 1.21 3.00 -7.46
C HIS A 20 0.42 3.47 -8.70
N THR A 21 -0.30 2.58 -9.38
CA THR A 21 -1.21 2.95 -10.48
C THR A 21 -2.52 3.59 -10.00
N GLY A 22 -2.84 3.47 -8.71
CA GLY A 22 -4.04 4.07 -8.13
C GLY A 22 -3.89 5.57 -7.82
N PHE A 23 -4.98 6.18 -7.35
CA PHE A 23 -5.02 7.62 -7.05
C PHE A 23 -3.96 8.05 -6.03
N LYS A 24 -3.97 7.50 -4.81
CA LYS A 24 -2.98 7.86 -3.78
C LYS A 24 -1.56 7.40 -4.15
N GLY A 25 -1.45 6.22 -4.74
CA GLY A 25 -0.17 5.63 -5.10
C GLY A 25 0.58 6.45 -6.14
N SER A 26 -0.10 6.92 -7.18
CA SER A 26 0.53 7.72 -8.24
C SER A 26 1.03 9.07 -7.71
N TRP A 27 0.25 9.77 -6.89
CA TRP A 27 0.69 11.00 -6.24
C TRP A 27 1.90 10.77 -5.32
N LEU A 28 1.88 9.70 -4.52
CA LEU A 28 3.00 9.35 -3.66
C LEU A 28 4.26 9.04 -4.48
N SER A 29 4.14 8.28 -5.57
CA SER A 29 5.25 7.97 -6.46
C SER A 29 5.85 9.20 -7.12
N ILE A 30 5.03 10.15 -7.58
CA ILE A 30 5.50 11.45 -8.09
C ILE A 30 6.30 12.16 -7.00
N TRP A 31 5.74 12.27 -5.79
CA TRP A 31 6.38 13.01 -4.71
C TRP A 31 7.72 12.40 -4.30
N LEU A 32 7.78 11.07 -4.13
CA LEU A 32 9.01 10.36 -3.81
C LEU A 32 10.07 10.53 -4.90
N HIS A 33 9.67 10.48 -6.19
CA HIS A 33 10.57 10.73 -7.31
C HIS A 33 11.15 12.16 -7.27
N GLU A 34 10.31 13.18 -7.06
CA GLU A 34 10.75 14.58 -6.95
C GLU A 34 11.66 14.82 -5.72
N LEU A 35 11.51 14.00 -4.68
CA LEU A 35 12.41 13.98 -3.51
C LEU A 35 13.71 13.19 -3.75
N GLY A 36 13.92 12.67 -4.95
CA GLY A 36 15.14 11.97 -5.37
C GLY A 36 15.20 10.50 -4.96
N ALA A 37 14.07 9.86 -4.63
CA ALA A 37 14.02 8.43 -4.37
C ALA A 37 14.11 7.60 -5.66
N GLU A 38 14.69 6.41 -5.53
CA GLU A 38 14.59 5.35 -6.52
C GLU A 38 13.28 4.59 -6.27
N VAL A 39 12.20 5.00 -6.95
CA VAL A 39 10.86 4.45 -6.74
C VAL A 39 10.66 3.15 -7.53
N ILE A 40 10.14 2.12 -6.86
CA ILE A 40 9.72 0.85 -7.45
C ILE A 40 8.21 0.69 -7.23
N GLY A 41 7.43 0.84 -8.29
CA GLY A 41 6.00 0.66 -8.28
C GLY A 41 5.60 -0.78 -8.59
N VAL A 42 4.69 -1.36 -7.82
CA VAL A 42 4.08 -2.67 -8.09
C VAL A 42 2.57 -2.58 -7.97
N ALA A 43 1.84 -2.79 -9.06
CA ALA A 43 0.38 -2.75 -9.04
C ALA A 43 -0.24 -3.55 -10.20
N LEU A 44 -1.56 -3.67 -10.20
CA LEU A 44 -2.31 -4.02 -11.41
C LEU A 44 -2.34 -2.82 -12.38
N GLU A 45 -2.88 -3.03 -13.57
CA GLU A 45 -3.10 -1.93 -14.53
C GLU A 45 -3.93 -0.79 -13.90
N PRO A 46 -3.71 0.47 -14.33
CA PRO A 46 -4.62 1.56 -13.96
C PRO A 46 -6.04 1.22 -14.41
N TYR A 47 -7.02 1.74 -13.68
CA TYR A 47 -8.43 1.46 -13.96
C TYR A 47 -8.92 2.18 -15.22
N SER A 48 -8.37 3.37 -15.50
CA SER A 48 -8.78 4.21 -16.61
C SER A 48 -7.64 5.05 -17.18
N GLU A 49 -7.75 5.41 -18.46
CA GLU A 49 -6.91 6.44 -19.12
C GLU A 49 -6.98 7.83 -18.45
N ARG A 50 -7.99 8.06 -17.60
CA ARG A 50 -8.15 9.30 -16.83
C ARG A 50 -7.47 9.26 -15.47
N ASP A 51 -6.91 8.12 -15.07
CA ASP A 51 -6.25 8.00 -13.78
C ASP A 51 -4.98 8.87 -13.75
N ASN A 52 -4.70 9.42 -12.56
CA ASN A 52 -3.54 10.30 -12.39
C ASN A 52 -2.23 9.63 -12.83
N TYR A 53 -2.07 8.33 -12.59
CA TYR A 53 -0.94 7.54 -13.07
C TYR A 53 -0.66 7.71 -14.58
N VAL A 54 -1.72 7.64 -15.41
CA VAL A 54 -1.64 7.77 -16.86
C VAL A 54 -1.39 9.23 -17.25
N LEU A 55 -2.19 10.14 -16.71
CA LEU A 55 -2.12 11.57 -17.06
C LEU A 55 -0.80 12.23 -16.66
N SER A 56 -0.19 11.79 -15.56
CA SER A 56 1.10 12.31 -15.10
C SER A 56 2.30 11.65 -15.76
N ASP A 57 2.09 10.54 -16.49
CA ASP A 57 3.13 9.67 -17.04
C ASP A 57 4.18 9.30 -15.97
N VAL A 58 3.74 8.95 -14.75
CA VAL A 58 4.69 8.63 -13.66
C VAL A 58 5.43 7.31 -13.93
N GLY A 59 4.80 6.39 -14.66
CA GLY A 59 5.39 5.09 -15.01
C GLY A 59 6.69 5.20 -15.81
N SER A 60 6.86 6.25 -16.63
CA SER A 60 8.10 6.46 -17.39
C SER A 60 9.28 6.96 -16.55
N ARG A 61 9.02 7.39 -15.30
CA ARG A 61 10.00 8.03 -14.41
C ARG A 61 10.45 7.15 -13.25
N ILE A 62 9.82 5.98 -13.09
CA ILE A 62 10.07 5.06 -11.98
C ILE A 62 10.29 3.64 -12.51
N THR A 63 10.68 2.72 -11.65
CA THR A 63 10.60 1.29 -12.01
C THR A 63 9.13 0.86 -11.93
N ASP A 64 8.47 0.76 -13.08
CA ASP A 64 7.06 0.40 -13.19
C ASP A 64 6.87 -1.12 -13.39
N LEU A 65 6.27 -1.80 -12.43
CA LEU A 65 6.02 -3.25 -12.49
C LEU A 65 4.52 -3.56 -12.37
N ARG A 66 4.08 -4.50 -13.19
CA ARG A 66 2.75 -5.11 -13.08
C ARG A 66 2.83 -6.38 -12.25
N GLY A 67 2.00 -6.48 -11.23
CA GLY A 67 1.99 -7.60 -10.30
C GLY A 67 0.82 -7.57 -9.33
N ASP A 68 0.27 -8.75 -9.07
CA ASP A 68 -0.76 -8.96 -8.06
C ASP A 68 -0.12 -9.28 -6.71
N ILE A 69 -0.46 -8.53 -5.66
CA ILE A 69 0.07 -8.72 -4.31
C ILE A 69 -0.32 -10.07 -3.70
N ARG A 70 -1.35 -10.74 -4.24
CA ARG A 70 -1.73 -12.11 -3.85
C ARG A 70 -0.67 -13.13 -4.30
N ASN A 71 0.15 -12.80 -5.30
CA ASN A 71 1.25 -13.65 -5.74
C ASN A 71 2.50 -13.45 -4.85
N GLY A 72 2.53 -14.18 -3.74
CA GLY A 72 3.63 -14.11 -2.77
C GLY A 72 5.01 -14.45 -3.33
N ARG A 73 5.09 -15.34 -4.33
CA ARG A 73 6.35 -15.68 -5.00
C ARG A 73 6.89 -14.48 -5.75
N LEU A 74 6.05 -13.84 -6.57
CA LEU A 74 6.41 -12.63 -7.31
C LEU A 74 6.83 -11.50 -6.36
N MET A 75 6.10 -11.30 -5.25
CA MET A 75 6.47 -10.27 -4.26
C MET A 75 7.86 -10.52 -3.68
N LYS A 76 8.19 -11.77 -3.33
CA LYS A 76 9.53 -12.14 -2.85
C LYS A 76 10.61 -11.90 -3.91
N GLU A 77 10.35 -12.29 -5.15
CA GLU A 77 11.28 -12.07 -6.27
C GLU A 77 11.55 -10.56 -6.52
N ILE A 78 10.51 -9.72 -6.44
CA ILE A 78 10.65 -8.26 -6.55
C ILE A 78 11.48 -7.70 -5.39
N PHE A 79 11.16 -8.07 -4.15
CA PHE A 79 11.90 -7.59 -2.98
C PHE A 79 13.36 -8.03 -3.01
N GLU A 80 13.64 -9.26 -3.42
CA GLU A 80 14.99 -9.79 -3.56
C GLU A 80 15.78 -9.05 -4.65
N LYS A 81 15.16 -8.77 -5.79
CA LYS A 81 15.79 -8.04 -6.90
C LYS A 81 16.08 -6.58 -6.57
N TYR A 82 15.11 -5.86 -6.02
CA TYR A 82 15.21 -4.40 -5.86
C TYR A 82 15.69 -3.96 -4.48
N GLN A 83 15.74 -4.86 -3.49
CA GLN A 83 16.27 -4.60 -2.14
C GLN A 83 15.76 -3.26 -1.55
N PRO A 84 14.42 -3.05 -1.46
CA PRO A 84 13.87 -1.78 -1.00
C PRO A 84 14.26 -1.50 0.45
N GLN A 85 14.41 -0.22 0.78
CA GLN A 85 14.72 0.24 2.13
C GLN A 85 13.48 0.75 2.86
N ILE A 86 12.53 1.28 2.10
CA ILE A 86 11.25 1.79 2.59
C ILE A 86 10.14 1.15 1.75
N VAL A 87 9.07 0.69 2.39
CA VAL A 87 7.90 0.12 1.72
C VAL A 87 6.67 0.92 2.10
N PHE A 88 5.91 1.36 1.12
CA PHE A 88 4.55 1.88 1.27
C PHE A 88 3.57 0.90 0.65
N HIS A 89 2.71 0.29 1.47
CA HIS A 89 1.71 -0.67 1.00
C HIS A 89 0.34 0.00 0.84
N LEU A 90 -0.03 0.37 -0.40
CA LEU A 90 -1.33 0.99 -0.71
C LEU A 90 -2.25 0.09 -1.56
N ALA A 91 -1.72 -0.98 -2.15
CA ALA A 91 -2.51 -1.91 -2.95
C ALA A 91 -3.60 -2.57 -2.11
N ALA A 92 -4.85 -2.42 -2.54
CA ALA A 92 -6.04 -2.96 -1.88
C ALA A 92 -7.22 -2.96 -2.87
N GLN A 93 -8.26 -3.74 -2.59
CA GLN A 93 -9.60 -3.52 -3.12
C GLN A 93 -10.26 -2.41 -2.27
N PRO A 94 -10.47 -1.18 -2.77
CA PRO A 94 -10.83 -0.03 -1.94
C PRO A 94 -12.33 0.30 -1.91
N LEU A 95 -13.16 -0.39 -2.69
CA LEU A 95 -14.57 -0.06 -2.91
C LEU A 95 -15.48 -0.87 -1.98
N VAL A 96 -16.16 -0.16 -1.06
CA VAL A 96 -17.15 -0.73 -0.13
C VAL A 96 -18.26 -1.47 -0.88
N ARG A 97 -18.88 -0.83 -1.89
CA ARG A 97 -20.00 -1.44 -2.62
C ARG A 97 -19.58 -2.73 -3.34
N LEU A 98 -18.45 -2.68 -4.04
CA LEU A 98 -17.92 -3.84 -4.76
C LEU A 98 -17.57 -4.99 -3.81
N SER A 99 -17.19 -4.69 -2.56
CA SER A 99 -16.84 -5.72 -1.58
C SER A 99 -18.00 -6.65 -1.20
N TYR A 100 -19.25 -6.22 -1.36
CA TYR A 100 -20.41 -7.11 -1.21
C TYR A 100 -20.57 -8.08 -2.37
N GLU A 101 -20.15 -7.67 -3.57
CA GLU A 101 -20.24 -8.47 -4.79
C GLU A 101 -19.07 -9.46 -4.88
N ILE A 102 -17.87 -9.06 -4.44
CA ILE A 102 -16.64 -9.87 -4.45
C ILE A 102 -15.95 -9.95 -3.07
N PRO A 103 -16.63 -10.47 -2.03
CA PRO A 103 -16.09 -10.50 -0.67
C PRO A 103 -14.82 -11.34 -0.55
N VAL A 104 -14.76 -12.49 -1.24
CA VAL A 104 -13.58 -13.37 -1.23
C VAL A 104 -12.36 -12.64 -1.78
N GLU A 105 -12.48 -12.05 -2.97
CA GLU A 105 -11.38 -11.29 -3.59
C GLU A 105 -10.96 -10.08 -2.76
N THR A 106 -11.91 -9.44 -2.09
CA THR A 106 -11.62 -8.31 -1.17
C THR A 106 -10.72 -8.76 -0.03
N TYR A 107 -11.03 -9.90 0.61
CA TYR A 107 -10.20 -10.45 1.68
C TYR A 107 -8.87 -11.01 1.17
N GLU A 108 -8.85 -11.71 0.04
CA GLU A 108 -7.61 -12.18 -0.56
C GLU A 108 -6.66 -11.01 -0.86
N THR A 109 -7.20 -9.93 -1.42
CA THR A 109 -6.38 -8.76 -1.77
C THR A 109 -5.91 -8.04 -0.51
N ASN A 110 -6.82 -7.65 0.39
CA ASN A 110 -6.51 -6.77 1.51
C ASN A 110 -5.77 -7.51 2.63
N VAL A 111 -6.20 -8.73 2.97
CA VAL A 111 -5.61 -9.51 4.07
C VAL A 111 -4.47 -10.38 3.58
N MET A 112 -4.72 -11.31 2.65
CA MET A 112 -3.67 -12.21 2.19
C MET A 112 -2.58 -11.46 1.43
N GLY A 113 -2.92 -10.47 0.61
CA GLY A 113 -1.95 -9.60 -0.04
C GLY A 113 -1.06 -8.86 0.96
N THR A 114 -1.63 -8.34 2.05
CA THR A 114 -0.84 -7.75 3.15
C THR A 114 0.11 -8.76 3.78
N ILE A 115 -0.36 -9.98 4.06
CA ILE A 115 0.50 -11.06 4.59
C ILE A 115 1.68 -11.34 3.65
N GLN A 116 1.45 -11.37 2.33
CA GLN A 116 2.54 -11.59 1.36
C GLN A 116 3.57 -10.45 1.40
N ILE A 117 3.13 -9.21 1.56
CA ILE A 117 4.04 -8.06 1.69
C ILE A 117 4.81 -8.09 3.00
N LEU A 118 4.15 -8.38 4.12
CA LEU A 118 4.81 -8.54 5.42
C LEU A 118 5.85 -9.68 5.40
N GLU A 119 5.54 -10.80 4.76
CA GLU A 119 6.48 -11.91 4.58
C GLU A 119 7.66 -11.54 3.66
N ALA A 120 7.43 -10.76 2.60
CA ALA A 120 8.49 -10.25 1.75
C ALA A 120 9.39 -9.25 2.48
N ILE A 121 8.82 -8.37 3.31
CA ILE A 121 9.55 -7.48 4.23
C ILE A 121 10.40 -8.30 5.20
N ARG A 122 9.81 -9.30 5.87
CA ARG A 122 10.50 -10.17 6.84
C ARG A 122 11.69 -10.90 6.22
N ALA A 123 11.57 -11.35 4.97
CA ALA A 123 12.64 -12.04 4.25
C ALA A 123 13.76 -11.11 3.75
N THR A 124 13.53 -9.78 3.70
CA THR A 124 14.39 -8.83 3.00
C THR A 124 15.07 -7.86 3.97
N LYS A 125 16.32 -8.15 4.34
CA LYS A 125 17.09 -7.42 5.37
C LYS A 125 17.31 -5.92 5.09
N SER A 126 17.22 -5.52 3.82
CA SER A 126 17.42 -4.12 3.40
C SER A 126 16.27 -3.22 3.84
N VAL A 127 15.06 -3.76 4.03
CA VAL A 127 13.90 -3.00 4.50
C VAL A 127 14.12 -2.53 5.93
N LYS A 128 13.93 -1.23 6.15
CA LYS A 128 14.04 -0.57 7.47
C LYS A 128 12.72 0.02 7.93
N VAL A 129 11.83 0.36 7.01
CA VAL A 129 10.55 0.98 7.30
C VAL A 129 9.47 0.36 6.41
N GLY A 130 8.37 -0.08 7.02
CA GLY A 130 7.14 -0.45 6.33
C GLY A 130 6.01 0.45 6.80
N VAL A 131 5.34 1.12 5.87
CA VAL A 131 4.14 1.92 6.11
C VAL A 131 2.97 1.22 5.44
N MET A 132 2.06 0.69 6.25
CA MET A 132 0.94 -0.13 5.80
C MET A 132 -0.34 0.72 5.81
N ILE A 133 -0.92 0.99 4.64
CA ILE A 133 -2.06 1.91 4.52
C ILE A 133 -3.38 1.13 4.64
N THR A 134 -4.07 1.32 5.76
CA THR A 134 -5.37 0.72 6.05
C THR A 134 -6.51 1.69 5.66
N THR A 135 -7.38 2.10 6.59
CA THR A 135 -8.50 3.03 6.38
C THR A 135 -9.01 3.54 7.72
N ASP A 136 -9.66 4.70 7.72
CA ASP A 136 -10.53 5.20 8.79
C ASP A 136 -11.65 4.21 9.20
N LYS A 137 -11.98 3.23 8.36
CA LYS A 137 -13.04 2.23 8.58
C LYS A 137 -12.56 0.93 9.24
N CYS A 138 -11.30 0.89 9.70
CA CYS A 138 -10.76 -0.31 10.34
C CYS A 138 -11.26 -0.51 11.78
N TYR A 139 -11.87 0.51 12.38
CA TYR A 139 -12.40 0.47 13.75
C TYR A 139 -13.76 -0.24 13.82
N GLU A 140 -14.06 -0.82 14.98
CA GLU A 140 -15.41 -1.27 15.32
C GLU A 140 -16.34 -0.06 15.37
N ASN A 141 -17.30 0.01 14.43
CA ASN A 141 -18.16 1.18 14.33
C ASN A 141 -19.23 1.17 15.43
N LYS A 142 -19.12 2.12 16.38
CA LYS A 142 -20.05 2.31 17.51
C LYS A 142 -21.18 3.32 17.23
N GLU A 143 -21.26 3.87 16.02
CA GLU A 143 -22.28 4.88 15.64
C GLU A 143 -22.33 6.07 16.61
N GLN A 144 -21.14 6.56 16.97
CA GLN A 144 -20.94 7.66 17.93
C GLN A 144 -20.57 8.99 17.26
N ILE A 145 -20.66 10.09 18.01
CA ILE A 145 -20.34 11.44 17.51
C ILE A 145 -18.83 11.80 17.56
N TRP A 146 -18.02 10.99 18.24
CA TRP A 146 -16.59 11.24 18.43
C TRP A 146 -15.74 10.49 17.39
N GLY A 147 -14.59 11.08 17.04
CA GLY A 147 -13.57 10.38 16.23
C GLY A 147 -12.87 9.29 17.05
N TYR A 148 -12.52 8.18 16.38
CA TYR A 148 -11.84 7.05 17.00
C TYR A 148 -10.40 7.40 17.41
N ARG A 149 -9.94 6.75 18.49
CA ARG A 149 -8.53 6.77 18.94
C ARG A 149 -7.82 5.49 18.51
N GLU A 150 -6.50 5.57 18.35
CA GLU A 150 -5.68 4.46 17.85
C GLU A 150 -5.65 3.22 18.77
N ASN A 151 -6.08 3.36 20.02
CA ASN A 151 -6.19 2.26 20.98
C ASN A 151 -7.60 1.65 21.06
N GLU A 152 -8.53 2.08 20.22
CA GLU A 152 -9.88 1.51 20.16
C GLU A 152 -9.93 0.22 19.32
N PRO A 153 -10.92 -0.66 19.57
CA PRO A 153 -11.00 -1.95 18.89
C PRO A 153 -11.11 -1.84 17.36
N MET A 154 -10.45 -2.78 16.68
CA MET A 154 -10.60 -2.99 15.24
C MET A 154 -11.88 -3.78 14.95
N GLY A 155 -12.46 -3.57 13.77
CA GLY A 155 -13.70 -4.20 13.33
C GLY A 155 -13.99 -3.90 11.87
N GLY A 156 -15.24 -3.49 11.60
CA GLY A 156 -15.72 -3.16 10.26
C GLY A 156 -16.97 -3.96 9.91
N TYR A 157 -18.01 -3.28 9.43
CA TYR A 157 -19.33 -3.90 9.19
C TYR A 157 -19.41 -4.59 7.82
N ASP A 158 -18.99 -3.91 6.76
CA ASP A 158 -18.95 -4.44 5.40
C ASP A 158 -17.63 -5.18 5.11
N PRO A 159 -17.58 -6.06 4.08
CA PRO A 159 -16.40 -6.87 3.77
C PRO A 159 -15.11 -6.06 3.53
N TYR A 160 -15.21 -4.85 2.97
CA TYR A 160 -14.06 -3.95 2.83
C TYR A 160 -13.56 -3.49 4.19
N SER A 161 -14.44 -2.90 5.01
CA SER A 161 -14.09 -2.38 6.33
C SER A 161 -13.52 -3.48 7.24
N SER A 162 -14.18 -4.63 7.28
CA SER A 162 -13.75 -5.79 8.07
C SER A 162 -12.41 -6.37 7.61
N SER A 163 -12.15 -6.40 6.29
CA SER A 163 -10.84 -6.80 5.76
C SER A 163 -9.72 -5.84 6.18
N LYS A 164 -10.02 -4.54 6.29
CA LYS A 164 -9.05 -3.54 6.75
C LYS A 164 -8.85 -3.55 8.27
N GLY A 165 -9.86 -3.89 9.06
CA GLY A 165 -9.71 -4.20 10.48
C GLY A 165 -8.79 -5.40 10.71
N ALA A 166 -8.97 -6.47 9.91
CA ALA A 166 -8.10 -7.63 9.93
C ALA A 166 -6.66 -7.27 9.50
N GLU A 167 -6.48 -6.51 8.43
CA GLU A 167 -5.19 -5.97 7.98
C GLU A 167 -4.48 -5.19 9.09
N THR A 168 -5.20 -4.31 9.79
CA THR A 168 -4.64 -3.51 10.89
C THR A 168 -4.17 -4.40 12.04
N SER A 169 -4.92 -5.45 12.35
CA SER A 169 -4.56 -6.40 13.39
C SER A 169 -3.29 -7.19 13.05
N LEU A 170 -3.08 -7.53 11.77
CA LEU A 170 -1.84 -8.17 11.29
C LEU A 170 -0.61 -7.27 11.41
N ASN A 171 -0.80 -5.95 11.28
CA ASN A 171 0.27 -4.96 11.37
C ASN A 171 0.63 -4.60 12.82
N SER A 172 -0.16 -5.01 13.81
CA SER A 172 0.14 -4.74 15.21
C SER A 172 1.39 -5.53 15.61
N PRO A 173 2.42 -4.89 16.20
CA PRO A 173 3.36 -5.65 17.02
C PRO A 173 2.52 -6.36 18.10
N PHE A 174 2.87 -7.60 18.42
CA PHE A 174 2.18 -8.46 19.41
C PHE A 174 1.70 -7.68 20.66
N PRO A 175 0.60 -8.13 21.31
CA PRO A 175 -0.01 -7.44 22.45
C PRO A 175 0.97 -7.09 23.58
#